data_AF-A0A2N0ESQ5-F1
#
_entry.id   AF-A0A2N0ESQ5-F1
#
_cell.length_a   1.000
_cell.length_b   1.000
_cell.length_c   1.000
_cell.angle_alpha   90.00
_cell.angle_beta   90.00
_cell.angle_gamma   90.00
#
_symmetry.space_group_name_H-M   'P 1'
#
loop_
_entity.id
_entity.type
_entity.pdbx_description
1 polymer ?
#
loop_
_entity_poly.entity_id
_entity_poly.type
_entity_poly.pdbx_seq_one_letter_code
_entity_poly.pdbx_strand_id
1 'polypeptide(L)'
;MNFLTNFKPFPLFIISILGISLVGCSTDDNSEPTPIPEKIYYQIDGRKVFAGDPAPIELDLNSDGVVDYTIFAVLTANSNGDQLYVGINPIGANLIKSGPPNDNHFLNMGFLVRQNPNSIINNELSGNQIWTSDHSILVLRQTFNDGSTEYEGDWRDESETMVAIKHIKNQQSYYGWLNLSFDKKTEYITLVDYAYNEETEKSIKAGQKK
;
A
#
# COMPACT_ATOMS: atom_id res chain seq x y z
N MET A 1 66.70 10.02 -79.47
CA MET A 1 66.36 10.83 -78.28
C MET A 1 66.33 9.86 -77.10
N ASN A 2 67.50 9.35 -76.67
CA ASN A 2 68.37 9.85 -75.59
C ASN A 2 67.63 10.11 -74.26
N PHE A 3 67.89 9.27 -73.25
CA PHE A 3 68.55 9.54 -71.95
C PHE A 3 68.40 8.25 -71.08
N LEU A 4 69.46 7.47 -70.80
CA LEU A 4 70.38 7.54 -69.63
C LEU A 4 69.62 7.53 -68.27
N THR A 5 69.93 6.82 -67.19
CA THR A 5 71.09 6.01 -66.74
C THR A 5 70.76 5.35 -65.37
N ASN A 6 71.43 4.23 -65.08
CA ASN A 6 71.79 3.62 -63.78
C ASN A 6 71.53 4.37 -62.45
N PHE A 7 71.23 3.64 -61.35
CA PHE A 7 72.16 3.40 -60.22
C PHE A 7 71.60 2.46 -59.11
N LYS A 8 72.37 1.39 -58.86
CA LYS A 8 72.69 0.55 -57.65
C LYS A 8 71.64 0.10 -56.59
N PRO A 9 71.75 -1.16 -56.11
CA PRO A 9 71.09 -1.69 -54.90
C PRO A 9 71.99 -1.60 -53.65
N PHE A 10 71.44 -1.58 -52.42
CA PHE A 10 72.02 -2.05 -51.13
C PHE A 10 71.05 -1.74 -49.94
N PRO A 11 71.22 -2.29 -48.71
CA PRO A 11 70.45 -3.41 -48.19
C PRO A 11 69.44 -3.07 -47.06
N LEU A 12 68.64 -4.08 -46.73
CA LEU A 12 67.78 -4.22 -45.56
C LEU A 12 68.63 -4.40 -44.27
N PHE A 13 68.40 -3.62 -43.20
CA PHE A 13 68.68 -4.03 -41.82
C PHE A 13 67.89 -3.17 -40.79
N ILE A 14 66.96 -3.86 -40.10
CA ILE A 14 66.50 -3.80 -38.70
C ILE A 14 66.80 -2.51 -37.88
N ILE A 15 65.78 -1.96 -37.19
CA ILE A 15 65.84 -1.53 -35.76
C ILE A 15 64.43 -1.23 -35.18
N SER A 16 64.20 -1.88 -34.02
CA SER A 16 63.41 -1.51 -32.82
C SER A 16 61.92 -1.13 -32.89
N ILE A 17 61.11 -2.07 -32.40
CA ILE A 17 60.25 -1.97 -31.20
C ILE A 17 59.69 -0.58 -30.89
N LEU A 18 58.39 -0.41 -31.14
CA LEU A 18 57.53 0.44 -30.32
C LEU A 18 56.30 -0.39 -29.92
N GLY A 19 56.42 -1.09 -28.80
CA GLY A 19 55.27 -1.70 -28.14
C GLY A 19 54.41 -0.58 -27.58
N ILE A 20 53.30 -0.28 -28.24
CA ILE A 20 52.25 0.59 -27.71
C ILE A 20 51.57 -0.22 -26.61
N SER A 21 51.88 0.10 -25.36
CA SER A 21 51.07 -0.30 -24.22
C SER A 21 49.70 0.34 -24.36
N LEU A 22 48.73 -0.44 -24.84
CA LEU A 22 47.32 -0.13 -24.69
C LEU A 22 47.00 -0.20 -23.19
N VAL A 23 47.06 0.94 -22.52
CA VAL A 23 46.34 1.15 -21.26
C VAL A 23 44.87 1.21 -21.64
N GLY A 24 44.24 0.04 -21.71
CA GLY A 24 42.79 -0.06 -21.72
C GLY A 24 42.29 0.42 -20.37
N CYS A 25 41.74 1.63 -20.34
CA CYS A 25 40.94 2.09 -19.21
C CYS A 25 39.64 1.27 -19.28
N SER A 26 39.56 0.19 -18.49
CA SER A 26 38.28 -0.44 -18.20
C SER A 26 37.54 0.51 -17.27
N THR A 27 36.69 1.35 -17.84
CA THR A 27 35.55 1.89 -17.09
C THR A 27 34.66 0.70 -16.77
N ASP A 28 34.89 0.10 -15.60
CA ASP A 28 33.93 -0.75 -14.93
C ASP A 28 32.71 0.12 -14.62
N ASP A 29 31.81 0.22 -15.60
CA ASP A 29 30.52 0.88 -15.45
C ASP A 29 29.55 -0.13 -14.80
N ASN A 30 29.90 -0.55 -13.59
CA ASN A 30 29.01 -1.24 -12.65
C ASN A 30 28.37 -0.20 -11.73
N SER A 31 27.80 0.86 -12.32
CA SER A 31 26.86 1.70 -11.61
C SER A 31 25.54 0.93 -11.53
N GLU A 32 25.29 0.27 -10.39
CA GLU A 32 23.94 -0.20 -10.08
C GLU A 32 22.98 0.99 -10.25
N PRO A 33 21.85 0.82 -10.96
CA PRO A 33 20.91 1.92 -11.14
C PRO A 33 20.47 2.39 -9.76
N THR A 34 20.76 3.66 -9.45
CA THR A 34 20.30 4.29 -8.21
C THR A 34 18.78 4.09 -8.12
N PRO A 35 18.25 3.53 -7.02
CA PRO A 35 16.82 3.34 -6.88
C PRO A 35 16.13 4.69 -7.04
N ILE A 36 15.18 4.76 -7.98
CA ILE A 36 14.32 5.93 -8.13
C ILE A 36 13.54 6.05 -6.82
N PRO A 37 13.58 7.21 -6.13
CA PRO A 37 12.87 7.37 -4.89
C PRO A 37 11.37 7.16 -5.12
N GLU A 38 10.78 6.26 -4.36
CA GLU A 38 9.34 5.98 -4.44
C GLU A 38 8.54 7.24 -4.16
N LYS A 39 7.54 7.51 -4.99
CA LYS A 39 6.69 8.67 -4.81
C LYS A 39 5.54 8.35 -3.86
N ILE A 40 5.72 8.62 -2.57
CA ILE A 40 4.72 8.34 -1.52
C ILE A 40 3.93 9.60 -1.16
N TYR A 41 2.60 9.50 -1.24
CA TYR A 41 1.69 10.46 -0.63
C TYR A 41 1.41 10.06 0.81
N TYR A 42 1.44 11.02 1.74
CA TYR A 42 1.14 10.79 3.17
C TYR A 42 0.41 11.98 3.78
N GLN A 43 -0.62 11.71 4.60
CA GLN A 43 -1.38 12.74 5.31
C GLN A 43 -1.79 12.27 6.72
N ILE A 44 -1.74 13.19 7.68
CA ILE A 44 -2.36 13.06 9.00
C ILE A 44 -3.80 13.59 8.90
N ASP A 45 -4.77 12.89 9.50
CA ASP A 45 -6.19 13.25 9.43
C ASP A 45 -6.75 13.65 10.81
N GLY A 46 -6.86 12.69 11.73
CA GLY A 46 -7.30 12.90 13.12
C GLY A 46 -8.82 13.02 13.33
N ARG A 47 -9.64 12.96 12.27
CA ARG A 47 -11.11 12.97 12.42
C ARG A 47 -11.60 11.71 13.13
N LYS A 48 -12.74 11.86 13.80
CA LYS A 48 -13.35 10.81 14.62
C LYS A 48 -14.80 10.57 14.24
N VAL A 49 -15.27 9.35 14.46
CA VAL A 49 -16.68 8.96 14.35
C VAL A 49 -17.03 7.93 15.41
N PHE A 50 -18.27 7.92 15.88
CA PHE A 50 -18.83 6.88 16.75
C PHE A 50 -20.26 6.51 16.32
N ALA A 51 -20.81 5.43 16.89
CA ALA A 51 -22.16 5.02 16.56
C ALA A 51 -23.19 6.05 17.04
N GLY A 52 -23.98 6.57 16.11
CA GLY A 52 -24.95 7.64 16.37
C GLY A 52 -24.55 9.00 15.82
N ASP A 53 -23.30 9.14 15.33
CA ASP A 53 -22.95 10.29 14.51
C ASP A 53 -23.79 10.35 13.23
N PRO A 54 -24.16 11.56 12.77
CA PRO A 54 -25.04 11.72 11.61
C PRO A 54 -24.36 11.36 10.28
N ALA A 55 -23.02 11.30 10.25
CA ALA A 55 -22.26 11.04 9.04
C ALA A 55 -20.98 10.23 9.35
N PRO A 56 -20.55 9.35 8.43
CA PRO A 56 -19.25 8.69 8.51
C PRO A 56 -18.10 9.68 8.28
N ILE A 57 -16.85 9.24 8.50
CA ILE A 57 -15.69 9.97 7.96
C ILE A 57 -15.65 9.70 6.46
N GLU A 58 -15.85 10.73 5.65
CA GLU A 58 -15.65 10.69 4.20
C GLU A 58 -14.19 11.02 3.88
N LEU A 59 -13.47 10.08 3.26
CA LEU A 59 -12.09 10.23 2.83
C LEU A 59 -12.04 10.33 1.31
N ASP A 60 -11.67 11.51 0.82
CA ASP A 60 -11.16 11.74 -0.54
C ASP A 60 -9.63 11.60 -0.48
N LEU A 61 -9.11 10.45 -0.93
CA LEU A 61 -7.72 10.05 -0.74
C LEU A 61 -6.77 10.88 -1.60
N ASN A 62 -7.22 11.29 -2.79
CA ASN A 62 -6.40 11.96 -3.80
C ASN A 62 -6.74 13.46 -3.97
N SER A 63 -7.68 13.97 -3.18
CA SER A 63 -8.17 15.35 -3.20
C SER A 63 -8.78 15.78 -4.55
N ASP A 64 -9.47 14.87 -5.26
CA ASP A 64 -10.14 15.17 -6.53
C ASP A 64 -11.60 15.61 -6.38
N GLY A 65 -12.09 15.71 -5.14
CA GLY A 65 -13.46 16.10 -4.79
C GLY A 65 -14.45 14.95 -4.77
N VAL A 66 -14.01 13.71 -4.99
CA VAL A 66 -14.82 12.49 -4.90
C VAL A 66 -14.41 11.69 -3.67
N VAL A 67 -15.40 11.21 -2.91
CA VAL A 67 -15.14 10.35 -1.74
C VAL A 67 -14.69 8.97 -2.23
N ASP A 68 -13.57 8.50 -1.71
CA ASP A 68 -12.94 7.23 -2.05
C ASP A 68 -13.24 6.11 -1.05
N TYR A 69 -13.30 6.47 0.24
CA TYR A 69 -13.58 5.55 1.33
C TYR A 69 -14.43 6.25 2.38
N THR A 70 -15.26 5.47 3.07
CA THR A 70 -15.97 5.93 4.26
C THR A 70 -15.62 5.06 5.47
N ILE A 71 -15.40 5.68 6.63
CA ILE A 71 -15.19 4.99 7.90
C ILE A 71 -16.45 5.16 8.74
N PHE A 72 -17.02 4.06 9.22
CA PHE A 72 -18.33 4.03 9.87
C PHE A 72 -18.33 3.28 11.20
N ALA A 73 -19.28 3.65 12.05
CA ALA A 73 -19.74 2.90 13.20
C ALA A 73 -21.26 2.73 13.12
N VAL A 74 -21.75 1.50 13.16
CA VAL A 74 -23.18 1.19 13.11
C VAL A 74 -23.54 0.27 14.25
N LEU A 75 -24.54 0.66 15.03
CA LEU A 75 -25.14 -0.16 16.08
C LEU A 75 -26.38 -0.87 15.52
N THR A 76 -26.43 -2.18 15.69
CA THR A 76 -27.59 -3.03 15.38
C THR A 76 -27.95 -3.87 16.60
N ALA A 77 -29.11 -4.51 16.60
CA ALA A 77 -29.54 -5.37 17.69
C ALA A 77 -30.21 -6.64 17.15
N ASN A 78 -30.04 -7.75 17.86
CA ASN A 78 -30.72 -9.01 17.60
C ASN A 78 -31.18 -9.66 18.92
N SER A 79 -31.66 -10.90 18.87
CA SER A 79 -32.15 -11.61 20.07
C SER A 79 -31.09 -11.83 21.15
N ASN A 80 -29.80 -11.77 20.80
CA ASN A 80 -28.68 -12.00 21.69
C ASN A 80 -28.13 -10.71 22.31
N GLY A 81 -28.57 -9.54 21.83
CA GLY A 81 -28.20 -8.22 22.33
C GLY A 81 -27.73 -7.29 21.21
N ASP A 82 -26.91 -6.30 21.57
CA ASP A 82 -26.45 -5.24 20.67
C ASP A 82 -25.15 -5.62 19.97
N GLN A 83 -25.01 -5.19 18.72
CA GLN A 83 -23.85 -5.40 17.87
C GLN A 83 -23.36 -4.07 17.31
N LEU A 84 -22.16 -3.65 17.70
CA LEU A 84 -21.48 -2.49 17.14
C LEU A 84 -20.49 -2.96 16.07
N TYR A 85 -20.76 -2.56 14.84
CA TYR A 85 -19.89 -2.77 13.68
C TYR A 85 -19.07 -1.51 13.43
N VAL A 86 -17.75 -1.64 13.48
CA VAL A 86 -16.80 -0.59 13.13
C VAL A 86 -16.12 -1.02 11.84
N GLY A 87 -16.13 -0.19 10.80
CA GLY A 87 -15.65 -0.64 9.50
C GLY A 87 -15.31 0.45 8.49
N ILE A 88 -14.96 -0.02 7.30
CA ILE A 88 -14.59 0.80 6.15
C ILE A 88 -15.42 0.32 4.96
N ASN A 89 -15.90 1.27 4.19
CA ASN A 89 -16.60 1.03 2.94
C ASN A 89 -15.85 1.75 1.80
N PRO A 90 -15.23 1.00 0.87
CA PRO A 90 -14.70 1.55 -0.37
C PRO A 90 -15.81 2.10 -1.26
N ILE A 91 -15.54 3.21 -1.95
CA ILE A 91 -16.48 3.84 -2.87
C ILE A 91 -16.00 3.66 -4.32
N GLY A 92 -16.94 3.40 -5.23
CA GLY A 92 -16.64 3.24 -6.64
C GLY A 92 -15.86 1.95 -6.94
N ALA A 93 -14.71 2.09 -7.61
CA ALA A 93 -13.85 0.96 -7.98
C ALA A 93 -12.77 0.64 -6.93
N ASN A 94 -12.69 1.43 -5.86
CA ASN A 94 -11.70 1.26 -4.80
C ASN A 94 -11.94 -0.05 -4.05
N LEU A 95 -10.86 -0.66 -3.53
CA LEU A 95 -10.92 -1.92 -2.82
C LEU A 95 -10.19 -1.84 -1.48
N ILE A 96 -10.62 -2.69 -0.55
CA ILE A 96 -9.98 -2.89 0.75
C ILE A 96 -9.59 -4.36 0.93
N LYS A 97 -8.49 -4.61 1.63
CA LYS A 97 -8.04 -5.98 1.93
C LYS A 97 -8.81 -6.54 3.11
N SER A 98 -9.55 -7.63 2.87
CA SER A 98 -10.48 -8.22 3.84
C SER A 98 -10.45 -9.74 3.78
N GLY A 99 -11.06 -10.41 4.75
CA GLY A 99 -11.53 -11.80 4.64
C GLY A 99 -12.86 -11.89 3.87
N PRO A 100 -13.36 -13.11 3.62
CA PRO A 100 -14.67 -13.28 3.01
C PRO A 100 -15.79 -12.82 3.96
N PRO A 101 -16.97 -12.46 3.43
CA PRO A 101 -18.18 -12.25 4.21
C PRO A 101 -18.48 -13.39 5.17
N ASN A 102 -19.06 -13.07 6.34
CA ASN A 102 -19.48 -14.06 7.33
C ASN A 102 -21.00 -14.03 7.51
N ASP A 103 -21.66 -15.03 6.93
CA ASP A 103 -23.12 -15.19 6.95
C ASP A 103 -23.71 -15.35 8.37
N ASN A 104 -22.89 -15.61 9.38
CA ASN A 104 -23.33 -15.69 10.78
C ASN A 104 -23.52 -14.30 11.42
N HIS A 105 -23.04 -13.22 10.79
CA HIS A 105 -23.21 -11.86 11.27
C HIS A 105 -24.31 -11.14 10.50
N PHE A 106 -25.05 -10.28 11.19
CA PHE A 106 -26.23 -9.60 10.63
C PHE A 106 -25.92 -8.80 9.36
N LEU A 107 -24.77 -8.10 9.33
CA LEU A 107 -24.36 -7.30 8.18
C LEU A 107 -23.63 -8.09 7.09
N ASN A 108 -23.32 -9.37 7.31
CA ASN A 108 -22.57 -10.22 6.38
C ASN A 108 -21.32 -9.53 5.78
N MET A 109 -20.48 -8.97 6.65
CA MET A 109 -19.25 -8.28 6.25
C MET A 109 -18.02 -9.12 6.60
N GLY A 110 -16.97 -9.02 5.78
CA GLY A 110 -15.68 -9.66 6.05
C GLY A 110 -14.83 -8.83 7.02
N PHE A 111 -13.97 -9.49 7.80
CA PHE A 111 -13.04 -8.80 8.69
C PHE A 111 -11.84 -8.23 7.93
N LEU A 112 -11.51 -6.97 8.20
CA LEU A 112 -10.35 -6.28 7.66
C LEU A 112 -9.06 -6.94 8.09
N VAL A 113 -8.14 -7.11 7.14
CA VAL A 113 -6.85 -7.75 7.39
C VAL A 113 -5.88 -6.73 7.97
N ARG A 114 -5.46 -6.98 9.22
CA ARG A 114 -4.43 -6.18 9.88
C ARG A 114 -3.11 -6.21 9.10
N GLN A 115 -2.50 -5.04 8.91
CA GLN A 115 -1.15 -4.87 8.39
C GLN A 115 -0.17 -4.57 9.51
N ASN A 116 0.86 -5.41 9.65
CA ASN A 116 1.95 -5.15 10.56
C ASN A 116 2.84 -4.02 10.01
N PRO A 117 3.42 -3.15 10.86
CA PRO A 117 4.37 -2.15 10.39
C PRO A 117 5.47 -2.77 9.51
N ASN A 118 5.77 -2.12 8.39
CA ASN A 118 6.71 -2.55 7.35
C ASN A 118 6.29 -3.76 6.50
N SER A 119 5.09 -4.34 6.68
CA SER A 119 4.60 -5.36 5.75
C SER A 119 4.39 -4.77 4.36
N ILE A 120 4.70 -5.54 3.32
CA ILE A 120 4.50 -5.11 1.94
C ILE A 120 3.02 -5.21 1.60
N ILE A 121 2.47 -4.11 1.07
CA ILE A 121 1.11 -4.03 0.53
C ILE A 121 1.23 -3.95 -0.99
N ASN A 122 0.69 -4.96 -1.67
CA ASN A 122 0.68 -5.15 -3.10
C ASN A 122 -0.56 -5.98 -3.50
N ASN A 123 -0.61 -6.52 -4.73
CA ASN A 123 -1.74 -7.33 -5.17
C ASN A 123 -1.84 -8.71 -4.52
N GLU A 124 -0.82 -9.16 -3.78
CA GLU A 124 -0.73 -10.51 -3.26
C GLU A 124 -1.70 -10.73 -2.09
N LEU A 125 -2.35 -11.89 -2.10
CA LEU A 125 -3.30 -12.33 -1.09
C LEU A 125 -2.76 -13.61 -0.44
N SER A 126 -2.96 -13.76 0.87
CA SER A 126 -2.64 -14.99 1.58
C SER A 126 -3.88 -15.63 2.19
N GLY A 127 -3.93 -16.97 2.24
CA GLY A 127 -5.08 -17.68 2.81
C GLY A 127 -6.39 -17.36 2.08
N ASN A 128 -7.39 -16.92 2.84
CA ASN A 128 -8.72 -16.53 2.35
C ASN A 128 -8.88 -15.00 2.16
N GLN A 129 -7.77 -14.24 2.13
CA GLN A 129 -7.83 -12.82 1.90
C GLN A 129 -8.37 -12.50 0.51
N ILE A 130 -9.09 -11.39 0.42
CA ILE A 130 -9.64 -10.84 -0.82
C ILE A 130 -9.40 -9.33 -0.88
N TRP A 131 -9.34 -8.81 -2.10
CA TRP A 131 -9.59 -7.40 -2.36
C TRP A 131 -11.08 -7.25 -2.68
N THR A 132 -11.82 -6.52 -1.85
CA THR A 132 -13.27 -6.36 -2.01
C THR A 132 -13.68 -4.89 -2.11
N SER A 133 -14.72 -4.63 -2.88
CA SER A 133 -15.45 -3.36 -2.91
C SER A 133 -16.55 -3.30 -1.86
N ASP A 134 -16.80 -4.40 -1.15
CA ASP A 134 -17.83 -4.47 -0.12
C ASP A 134 -17.36 -3.83 1.19
N HIS A 135 -18.33 -3.51 2.05
CA HIS A 135 -18.05 -3.06 3.41
C HIS A 135 -17.30 -4.15 4.16
N SER A 136 -16.30 -3.74 4.95
CA SER A 136 -15.50 -4.66 5.76
C SER A 136 -15.32 -4.11 7.16
N ILE A 137 -15.27 -5.01 8.12
CA ILE A 137 -15.32 -4.68 9.55
C ILE A 137 -13.95 -4.80 10.18
N LEU A 138 -13.57 -3.76 10.89
CA LEU A 138 -12.34 -3.69 11.67
C LEU A 138 -12.47 -4.60 12.89
N VAL A 139 -13.56 -4.38 13.63
CA VAL A 139 -13.90 -5.04 14.87
C VAL A 139 -15.43 -5.08 14.97
N LEU A 140 -15.93 -6.20 15.48
CA LEU A 140 -17.32 -6.35 15.89
C LEU A 140 -17.36 -6.46 17.40
N ARG A 141 -18.09 -5.57 18.06
CA ARG A 141 -18.38 -5.69 19.50
C ARG A 141 -19.79 -6.23 19.67
N GLN A 142 -19.92 -7.37 20.33
CA GLN A 142 -21.20 -7.92 20.79
C GLN A 142 -21.38 -7.58 22.27
N THR A 143 -22.48 -6.92 22.62
CA THR A 143 -22.94 -6.81 24.01
C THR A 143 -24.12 -7.74 24.19
N PHE A 144 -24.01 -8.71 25.08
CA PHE A 144 -25.05 -9.70 25.32
C PHE A 144 -26.12 -9.18 26.27
N ASN A 145 -27.30 -9.83 26.28
CA ASN A 145 -28.40 -9.48 27.18
C ASN A 145 -28.05 -9.54 28.68
N ASP A 146 -27.02 -10.29 29.06
CA ASP A 146 -26.52 -10.35 30.44
C ASP A 146 -25.53 -9.22 30.78
N GLY A 147 -25.27 -8.32 29.82
CA GLY A 147 -24.35 -7.19 29.93
C GLY A 147 -22.88 -7.54 29.64
N SER A 148 -22.54 -8.81 29.41
CA SER A 148 -21.18 -9.18 28.99
C SER A 148 -20.87 -8.64 27.59
N THR A 149 -19.58 -8.42 27.30
CA THR A 149 -19.14 -7.87 26.01
C THR A 149 -18.00 -8.68 25.45
N GLU A 150 -18.10 -9.03 24.16
CA GLU A 150 -17.07 -9.71 23.39
C GLU A 150 -16.69 -8.90 22.15
N TYR A 151 -15.45 -9.10 21.68
CA TYR A 151 -14.91 -8.46 20.49
C TYR A 151 -14.41 -9.52 19.51
N GLU A 152 -14.77 -9.37 18.25
CA GLU A 152 -14.36 -10.24 17.15
C GLU A 152 -13.57 -9.47 16.09
N GLY A 153 -12.78 -10.21 15.31
CA GLY A 153 -11.89 -9.69 14.26
C GLY A 153 -10.43 -9.59 14.67
N ASP A 154 -9.56 -9.34 13.68
CA ASP A 154 -8.10 -9.22 13.86
C ASP A 154 -7.70 -8.07 14.79
N TRP A 155 -8.63 -7.14 15.04
CA TRP A 155 -8.44 -5.94 15.86
C TRP A 155 -9.06 -6.05 17.24
N ARG A 156 -9.60 -7.22 17.62
CA ARG A 156 -10.28 -7.41 18.91
C ARG A 156 -9.42 -7.07 20.13
N ASP A 157 -8.09 -7.11 20.01
CA ASP A 157 -7.13 -6.87 21.09
C ASP A 157 -6.27 -5.61 20.85
N GLU A 158 -6.46 -4.93 19.72
CA GLU A 158 -5.63 -3.80 19.29
C GLU A 158 -6.37 -2.48 19.46
N SER A 159 -5.64 -1.41 19.79
CA SER A 159 -6.21 -0.05 19.89
C SER A 159 -5.93 0.79 18.65
N GLU A 160 -4.90 0.46 17.87
CA GLU A 160 -4.50 1.16 16.66
C GLU A 160 -3.75 0.21 15.74
N THR A 161 -4.13 0.12 14.48
CA THR A 161 -3.32 -0.58 13.47
C THR A 161 -3.71 -0.13 12.06
N MET A 162 -3.17 -0.82 11.04
CA MET A 162 -3.29 -0.40 9.65
C MET A 162 -4.04 -1.44 8.85
N VAL A 163 -4.77 -0.96 7.84
CA VAL A 163 -5.39 -1.80 6.82
C VAL A 163 -4.83 -1.46 5.45
N ALA A 164 -4.81 -2.44 4.56
CA ALA A 164 -4.36 -2.25 3.18
C ALA A 164 -5.50 -1.80 2.29
N ILE A 165 -5.26 -0.75 1.50
CA ILE A 165 -6.21 -0.22 0.50
C ILE A 165 -5.64 -0.37 -0.91
N LYS A 166 -6.54 -0.43 -1.89
CA LYS A 166 -6.20 -0.37 -3.31
C LYS A 166 -7.09 0.70 -3.94
N HIS A 167 -6.50 1.87 -4.13
CA HIS A 167 -7.14 2.99 -4.80
C HIS A 167 -7.10 2.81 -6.30
N ILE A 168 -8.24 2.92 -6.98
CA ILE A 168 -8.36 2.69 -8.42
C ILE A 168 -8.66 4.02 -9.10
N LYS A 169 -7.68 4.50 -9.88
CA LYS A 169 -7.81 5.72 -10.69
C LYS A 169 -7.43 5.40 -12.13
N ASN A 170 -8.29 5.74 -13.10
CA ASN A 170 -8.06 5.45 -14.52
C ASN A 170 -7.71 3.97 -14.80
N GLN A 171 -8.38 3.04 -14.12
CA GLN A 171 -8.14 1.58 -14.21
C GLN A 171 -6.74 1.13 -13.74
N GLN A 172 -6.02 1.99 -13.03
CA GLN A 172 -4.72 1.71 -12.44
C GLN A 172 -4.84 1.59 -10.92
N SER A 173 -4.12 0.63 -10.34
CA SER A 173 -4.09 0.43 -8.90
C SER A 173 -2.98 1.25 -8.25
N TYR A 174 -3.29 1.84 -7.11
CA TYR A 174 -2.36 2.52 -6.23
C TYR A 174 -2.52 1.91 -4.84
N TYR A 175 -1.45 1.28 -4.35
CA TYR A 175 -1.47 0.57 -3.06
C TYR A 175 -1.21 1.54 -1.92
N GLY A 176 -1.98 1.40 -0.86
CA GLY A 176 -1.92 2.28 0.30
C GLY A 176 -2.27 1.60 1.61
N TRP A 177 -2.28 2.40 2.66
CA TRP A 177 -2.77 2.00 3.97
C TRP A 177 -3.54 3.12 4.64
N LEU A 178 -4.52 2.74 5.46
CA LEU A 178 -5.20 3.63 6.42
C LEU A 178 -4.81 3.17 7.82
N ASN A 179 -4.38 4.08 8.67
CA ASN A 179 -4.15 3.83 10.09
C ASN A 179 -5.36 4.30 10.88
N LEU A 180 -5.94 3.40 11.66
CA LEU A 180 -7.15 3.65 12.43
C LEU A 180 -6.89 3.31 13.88
N SER A 181 -7.50 4.06 14.79
CA SER A 181 -7.56 3.70 16.20
C SER A 181 -9.01 3.54 16.67
N PHE A 182 -9.23 2.62 17.60
CA PHE A 182 -10.53 2.35 18.21
C PHE A 182 -10.40 2.32 19.73
N ASP A 183 -11.05 3.29 20.39
CA ASP A 183 -11.09 3.36 21.85
C ASP A 183 -12.33 2.62 22.37
N LYS A 184 -12.13 1.43 22.95
CA LYS A 184 -13.21 0.59 23.50
C LYS A 184 -13.99 1.22 24.65
N LYS A 185 -13.48 2.26 25.30
CA LYS A 185 -14.19 2.94 26.40
C LYS A 185 -15.16 4.00 25.89
N THR A 186 -14.75 4.71 24.85
CA THR A 186 -15.52 5.84 24.30
C THR A 186 -16.20 5.50 22.98
N GLU A 187 -15.81 4.38 22.38
CA GLU A 187 -16.27 3.84 21.10
C GLU A 187 -16.00 4.74 19.89
N TYR A 188 -15.09 5.71 20.06
CA TYR A 188 -14.60 6.50 18.95
C TYR A 188 -13.64 5.69 18.10
N ILE A 189 -13.85 5.81 16.79
CA ILE A 189 -12.91 5.44 15.75
C ILE A 189 -12.22 6.72 15.30
N THR A 190 -10.91 6.69 15.17
CA THR A 190 -10.13 7.82 14.62
C THR A 190 -9.43 7.37 13.35
N LEU A 191 -9.59 8.10 12.25
CA LEU A 191 -8.67 8.01 11.12
C LEU A 191 -7.41 8.78 11.50
N VAL A 192 -6.31 8.09 11.81
CA VAL A 192 -5.11 8.71 12.37
C VAL A 192 -4.29 9.37 11.27
N ASP A 193 -3.82 8.56 10.33
CA ASP A 193 -3.07 8.95 9.15
C ASP A 193 -3.25 7.93 8.03
N TYR A 194 -2.81 8.28 6.82
CA TYR A 194 -2.87 7.40 5.67
C TYR A 194 -1.76 7.73 4.67
N ALA A 195 -1.44 6.75 3.82
CA ALA A 195 -0.51 6.92 2.71
C ALA A 195 -0.85 6.00 1.54
N TYR A 196 -0.38 6.36 0.35
CA TYR A 196 -0.38 5.49 -0.82
C TYR A 196 0.83 5.77 -1.72
N ASN A 197 1.23 4.77 -2.49
CA ASN A 197 2.24 4.93 -3.53
C ASN A 197 1.60 5.61 -4.75
N GLU A 198 2.11 6.75 -5.16
CA GLU A 198 1.64 7.52 -6.32
C GLU A 198 2.09 6.91 -7.66
N GLU A 199 2.96 5.90 -7.63
CA GLU A 199 3.31 5.10 -8.80
C GLU A 199 2.36 3.91 -8.95
N THR A 200 1.81 3.76 -10.16
CA THR A 200 0.85 2.69 -10.44
C THR A 200 1.46 1.29 -10.27
N GLU A 201 0.68 0.39 -9.67
CA GLU A 201 1.02 -1.01 -9.39
C GLU A 201 2.26 -1.22 -8.51
N LYS A 202 2.83 -0.14 -7.95
CA LYS A 202 3.96 -0.23 -7.03
C LYS A 202 3.47 -0.49 -5.62
N SER A 203 4.14 -1.43 -4.97
CA SER A 203 3.87 -1.73 -3.57
C SER A 203 4.19 -0.56 -2.66
N ILE A 204 3.64 -0.58 -1.45
CA ILE A 204 4.03 0.31 -0.35
C ILE A 204 4.25 -0.54 0.91
N LYS A 205 5.13 -0.10 1.81
CA LYS A 205 5.20 -0.70 3.14
C LYS A 205 4.16 -0.08 4.07
N ALA A 206 3.47 -0.90 4.85
CA ALA A 206 2.56 -0.40 5.89
C ALA A 206 3.31 0.55 6.86
N GLY A 207 2.81 1.77 7.01
CA GLY A 207 3.42 2.81 7.85
C GLY A 207 4.52 3.63 7.16
N GLN A 208 4.82 3.40 5.88
CA GLN A 208 5.74 4.21 5.10
C GLN A 208 5.17 5.61 4.86
N LYS A 209 5.95 6.65 5.15
CA LYS A 209 5.50 8.05 5.11
C LYS A 209 6.17 8.87 4.02
N LYS A 210 7.43 8.57 3.69
CA LYS A 210 8.28 9.15 2.62
C LYS A 210 9.43 8.20 2.31
#